data_AF-A0A8J6RZK1-F1
#
_entry.id   AF-A0A8J6RZK1-F1
#
_cell.length_a   1.000
_cell.length_b   1.000
_cell.length_c   1.000
_cell.angle_alpha   90.00
_cell.angle_beta   90.00
_cell.angle_gamma   90.00
#
_symmetry.space_group_name_H-M   'P 1'
#
loop_
_entity.id
_entity.type
_entity.pdbx_description
1 polymer ?
#
loop_
_entity_poly.entity_id
_entity_poly.type
_entity_poly.pdbx_seq_one_letter_code
_entity_poly.pdbx_strand_id
1 'polypeptide(L)'
;MAPEADQLLKQGIEQYQTYLETRLIASLEAAMQSWQEALSMYRASQNSIGEGAALGNLGAAYKALGDLPQAIAFYQQHLNLAQSIQDRRGEGNALGNLGNAYYLMGEELKAIAYQQQRLTIVREIPDRQSEMQTLLNLGAVYYSLEEYSQAKECFQECRAIALQLPDSRTEGLALKNLRLVSDALLDSQAANDYQQQHSSLVRKLWQATDLDFLTHAKMLGINPSEDFAKADLSGINLRSADLSNADLNDTNLSDADLTFADLSRANLESANLAGACLCNANLRDADLRGANLSRADLRTKMPRANLSGANLESANLYSAYLPNAQLVAADLSGATLSDADLSGANLSRANLQNADLKRTNLSGANVENARLIGALGLSEAMKLELKQRGAIFDDG
;
A
#
# COMPACT_ATOMS: atom_id res chain seq x y z
N MET A 1 -15.82 44.78 8.18
CA MET A 1 -16.26 43.98 7.02
C MET A 1 -15.17 43.03 6.53
N ALA A 2 -13.98 43.50 6.10
CA ALA A 2 -12.92 42.57 5.66
C ALA A 2 -12.47 41.51 6.70
N PRO A 3 -12.28 41.84 8.01
CA PRO A 3 -11.84 40.86 9.00
C PRO A 3 -12.85 39.74 9.27
N GLU A 4 -14.12 40.04 9.12
CA GLU A 4 -15.23 39.10 9.37
C GLU A 4 -15.41 38.15 8.18
N ALA A 5 -15.28 38.64 6.95
CA ALA A 5 -15.26 37.80 5.75
C ALA A 5 -14.10 36.80 5.78
N ASP A 6 -12.90 37.24 6.20
CA ASP A 6 -11.73 36.37 6.34
C ASP A 6 -11.92 35.31 7.44
N GLN A 7 -12.63 35.65 8.51
CA GLN A 7 -12.96 34.70 9.58
C GLN A 7 -13.93 33.62 9.08
N LEU A 8 -14.99 34.02 8.37
CA LEU A 8 -15.93 33.09 7.75
C LEU A 8 -15.25 32.18 6.72
N LEU A 9 -14.33 32.73 5.91
CA LEU A 9 -13.56 31.94 4.95
C LEU A 9 -12.76 30.83 5.64
N LYS A 10 -12.06 31.17 6.74
CA LYS A 10 -11.30 30.21 7.56
C LYS A 10 -12.20 29.19 8.25
N GLN A 11 -13.29 29.64 8.84
CA GLN A 11 -14.27 28.77 9.47
C GLN A 11 -14.82 27.73 8.49
N GLY A 12 -15.13 28.14 7.26
CA GLY A 12 -15.55 27.21 6.22
C GLY A 12 -14.47 26.17 5.86
N ILE A 13 -13.19 26.55 5.88
CA ILE A 13 -12.07 25.62 5.67
C ILE A 13 -12.00 24.57 6.78
N GLU A 14 -12.12 24.97 8.04
CA GLU A 14 -12.13 24.07 9.21
C GLU A 14 -13.33 23.10 9.18
N GLN A 15 -14.51 23.61 8.83
CA GLN A 15 -15.72 22.82 8.66
C GLN A 15 -15.58 21.80 7.51
N TYR A 16 -14.97 22.20 6.39
CA TYR A 16 -14.71 21.31 5.28
C TYR A 16 -13.66 20.24 5.62
N GLN A 17 -12.62 20.58 6.39
CA GLN A 17 -11.67 19.61 6.93
C GLN A 17 -12.38 18.58 7.82
N THR A 18 -13.27 19.04 8.69
CA THR A 18 -14.10 18.15 9.53
C THR A 18 -14.96 17.21 8.67
N TYR A 19 -15.50 17.68 7.54
CA TYR A 19 -16.19 16.83 6.57
C TYR A 19 -15.26 15.77 5.95
N LEU A 20 -14.03 16.15 5.55
CA LEU A 20 -13.08 15.19 4.97
C LEU A 20 -12.71 14.06 5.94
N GLU A 21 -12.65 14.36 7.25
CA GLU A 21 -12.34 13.40 8.31
C GLU A 21 -13.55 12.53 8.68
N THR A 22 -14.73 13.13 8.84
CA THR A 22 -15.91 12.45 9.42
C THR A 22 -16.93 11.98 8.39
N ARG A 23 -16.88 12.52 7.16
CA ARG A 23 -17.90 12.37 6.11
C ARG A 23 -19.31 12.82 6.50
N LEU A 24 -19.44 13.66 7.53
CA LEU A 24 -20.71 14.24 7.95
C LEU A 24 -21.16 15.36 7.00
N ILE A 25 -22.29 15.17 6.31
CA ILE A 25 -22.86 16.15 5.37
C ILE A 25 -23.17 17.49 6.06
N ALA A 26 -23.60 17.48 7.32
CA ALA A 26 -23.85 18.71 8.07
C ALA A 26 -22.61 19.62 8.18
N SER A 27 -21.40 19.05 8.28
CA SER A 27 -20.16 19.83 8.29
C SER A 27 -19.87 20.45 6.92
N LEU A 28 -20.22 19.77 5.84
CA LEU A 28 -20.09 20.28 4.47
C LEU A 28 -21.08 21.42 4.20
N GLU A 29 -22.33 21.27 4.62
CA GLU A 29 -23.36 22.30 4.54
C GLU A 29 -22.95 23.57 5.31
N ALA A 30 -22.40 23.39 6.52
CA ALA A 30 -21.87 24.50 7.32
C ALA A 30 -20.72 25.22 6.60
N ALA A 31 -19.78 24.48 5.99
CA ALA A 31 -18.69 25.05 5.20
C ALA A 31 -19.20 25.90 4.03
N MET A 32 -20.19 25.36 3.29
CA MET A 32 -20.83 26.06 2.18
C MET A 32 -21.51 27.35 2.64
N GLN A 33 -22.21 27.33 3.78
CA GLN A 33 -22.83 28.52 4.33
C GLN A 33 -21.78 29.60 4.67
N SER A 34 -20.73 29.23 5.40
CA SER A 34 -19.65 30.16 5.76
C SER A 34 -19.00 30.80 4.52
N TRP A 35 -18.73 29.99 3.48
CA TRP A 35 -18.16 30.50 2.23
C TRP A 35 -19.12 31.34 1.39
N GLN A 36 -20.42 31.05 1.41
CA GLN A 36 -21.43 31.85 0.71
C GLN A 36 -21.59 33.23 1.37
N GLU A 37 -21.56 33.28 2.70
CA GLU A 37 -21.57 34.53 3.46
C GLU A 37 -20.30 35.34 3.19
N ALA A 38 -19.12 34.71 3.30
CA ALA A 38 -17.84 35.35 2.99
C ALA A 38 -17.80 35.90 1.54
N LEU A 39 -18.29 35.13 0.56
CA LEU A 39 -18.40 35.55 -0.84
C LEU A 39 -19.21 36.84 -0.99
N SER A 40 -20.37 36.93 -0.32
CA SER A 40 -21.22 38.11 -0.36
C SER A 40 -20.51 39.36 0.19
N MET A 41 -19.74 39.20 1.26
CA MET A 41 -18.98 40.27 1.89
C MET A 41 -17.77 40.71 1.05
N TYR A 42 -17.06 39.76 0.43
CA TYR A 42 -15.97 40.08 -0.48
C TYR A 42 -16.45 40.84 -1.71
N ARG A 43 -17.60 40.46 -2.28
CA ARG A 43 -18.25 41.24 -3.35
C ARG A 43 -18.62 42.65 -2.92
N ALA A 44 -19.25 42.78 -1.74
CA ALA A 44 -19.65 44.09 -1.20
C ALA A 44 -18.45 45.01 -0.91
N SER A 45 -17.32 44.44 -0.52
CA SER A 45 -16.07 45.15 -0.25
C SER A 45 -15.12 45.25 -1.44
N GLN A 46 -15.51 44.71 -2.60
CA GLN A 46 -14.69 44.64 -3.83
C GLN A 46 -13.33 43.95 -3.63
N ASN A 47 -13.25 43.00 -2.69
CA ASN A 47 -12.06 42.17 -2.50
C ASN A 47 -12.07 40.98 -3.46
N SER A 48 -11.46 41.17 -4.64
CA SER A 48 -11.44 40.16 -5.70
C SER A 48 -10.66 38.89 -5.34
N ILE A 49 -9.61 39.01 -4.52
CA ILE A 49 -8.81 37.84 -4.09
C ILE A 49 -9.63 36.96 -3.14
N GLY A 50 -10.30 37.58 -2.16
CA GLY A 50 -11.20 36.88 -1.26
C GLY A 50 -12.39 36.24 -1.97
N GLU A 51 -12.98 36.97 -2.94
CA GLU A 51 -14.04 36.44 -3.80
C GLU A 51 -13.59 35.19 -4.55
N GLY A 52 -12.41 35.22 -5.19
CA GLY A 52 -11.85 34.05 -5.87
C GLY A 52 -11.66 32.85 -4.96
N ALA A 53 -11.12 33.06 -3.75
CA ALA A 53 -10.95 32.00 -2.75
C ALA A 53 -12.30 31.37 -2.33
N ALA A 54 -13.32 32.19 -2.06
CA ALA A 54 -14.64 31.71 -1.69
C ALA A 54 -15.32 30.94 -2.84
N LEU A 55 -15.23 31.43 -4.07
CA LEU A 55 -15.73 30.74 -5.27
C LEU A 55 -15.05 29.38 -5.47
N GLY A 56 -13.71 29.33 -5.35
CA GLY A 56 -12.95 28.08 -5.44
C GLY A 56 -13.37 27.06 -4.37
N ASN A 57 -13.59 27.52 -3.14
CA ASN A 57 -14.01 26.65 -2.04
C ASN A 57 -15.45 26.14 -2.21
N LEU A 58 -16.38 27.00 -2.64
CA LEU A 58 -17.76 26.58 -2.97
C LEU A 58 -17.77 25.54 -4.09
N GLY A 59 -16.96 25.73 -5.14
CA GLY A 59 -16.81 24.73 -6.19
C GLY A 59 -16.30 23.38 -5.66
N ALA A 60 -15.34 23.41 -4.72
CA ALA A 60 -14.86 22.20 -4.06
C ALA A 60 -15.94 21.50 -3.22
N ALA A 61 -16.80 22.24 -2.53
CA ALA A 61 -17.92 21.67 -1.80
C ALA A 61 -18.95 21.00 -2.71
N TYR A 62 -19.35 21.65 -3.81
CA TYR A 62 -20.28 21.05 -4.78
C TYR A 62 -19.69 19.80 -5.44
N LYS A 63 -18.39 19.80 -5.75
CA LYS A 63 -17.69 18.60 -6.22
C LYS A 63 -17.77 17.47 -5.19
N ALA A 64 -17.58 17.78 -3.91
CA ALA A 64 -17.70 16.81 -2.81
C ALA A 64 -19.12 16.26 -2.62
N LEU A 65 -20.17 17.02 -3.00
CA LEU A 65 -21.55 16.57 -3.07
C LEU A 65 -21.87 15.72 -4.31
N GLY A 66 -20.96 15.67 -5.29
CA GLY A 66 -21.18 15.04 -6.59
C GLY A 66 -21.91 15.93 -7.60
N ASP A 67 -22.24 17.18 -7.25
CA ASP A 67 -22.83 18.15 -8.18
C ASP A 67 -21.72 18.82 -9.00
N LEU A 68 -21.21 18.07 -9.97
CA LEU A 68 -20.16 18.52 -10.89
C LEU A 68 -20.56 19.75 -11.72
N PRO A 69 -21.82 19.87 -12.23
CA PRO A 69 -22.25 21.08 -12.93
C PRO A 69 -22.13 22.36 -12.09
N GLN A 70 -22.57 22.34 -10.82
CA GLN A 70 -22.41 23.50 -9.94
C GLN A 70 -20.94 23.77 -9.62
N ALA A 71 -20.15 22.72 -9.37
CA ALA A 71 -18.71 22.87 -9.13
C ALA A 71 -18.02 23.60 -10.28
N ILE A 72 -18.29 23.18 -11.53
CA ILE A 72 -17.77 23.81 -12.75
C ILE A 72 -18.22 25.26 -12.86
N ALA A 73 -19.48 25.59 -12.55
CA ALA A 73 -19.98 26.96 -12.59
C ALA A 73 -19.21 27.89 -11.63
N PHE A 74 -18.93 27.43 -10.41
CA PHE A 74 -18.13 28.18 -9.43
C PHE A 74 -16.66 28.29 -9.85
N TYR A 75 -16.06 27.22 -10.34
CA TYR A 75 -14.67 27.25 -10.81
C TYR A 75 -14.50 28.13 -12.04
N GLN A 76 -15.48 28.20 -12.95
CA GLN A 76 -15.43 29.09 -14.10
C GLN A 76 -15.56 30.57 -13.68
N GLN A 77 -16.40 30.87 -12.68
CA GLN A 77 -16.44 32.22 -12.08
C GLN A 77 -15.08 32.59 -11.47
N HIS A 78 -14.46 31.67 -10.72
CA HIS A 78 -13.13 31.88 -10.16
C HIS A 78 -12.07 32.11 -11.26
N LEU A 79 -12.08 31.31 -12.33
CA LEU A 79 -11.17 31.46 -13.46
C LEU A 79 -11.29 32.84 -14.12
N ASN A 80 -12.52 33.25 -14.44
CA ASN A 80 -12.78 34.53 -15.09
C ASN A 80 -12.32 35.71 -14.21
N LEU A 81 -12.58 35.63 -12.90
CA LEU A 81 -12.13 36.64 -11.95
C LEU A 81 -10.61 36.71 -11.86
N ALA A 82 -9.94 35.56 -11.69
CA ALA A 82 -8.48 35.48 -11.60
C ALA A 82 -7.81 36.06 -12.85
N GLN A 83 -8.33 35.77 -14.04
CA GLN A 83 -7.84 36.37 -15.29
C GLN A 83 -8.06 37.88 -15.34
N SER A 84 -9.22 38.37 -14.89
CA SER A 84 -9.53 39.81 -14.91
C SER A 84 -8.63 40.65 -14.01
N ILE A 85 -8.18 40.08 -12.89
CA ILE A 85 -7.26 40.73 -11.94
C ILE A 85 -5.81 40.32 -12.13
N GLN A 86 -5.51 39.52 -13.16
CA GLN A 86 -4.18 38.98 -13.46
C GLN A 86 -3.57 38.17 -12.30
N ASP A 87 -4.39 37.51 -11.49
CA ASP A 87 -3.93 36.58 -10.45
C ASP A 87 -3.57 35.24 -11.09
N ARG A 88 -2.30 35.12 -11.48
CA ARG A 88 -1.78 33.93 -12.14
C ARG A 88 -1.85 32.67 -11.26
N ARG A 89 -1.73 32.81 -9.93
CA ARG A 89 -1.85 31.67 -9.02
C ARG A 89 -3.31 31.23 -8.88
N GLY A 90 -4.24 32.18 -8.74
CA GLY A 90 -5.69 31.92 -8.75
C GLY A 90 -6.15 31.25 -10.05
N GLU A 91 -5.64 31.71 -11.19
CA GLU A 91 -5.92 31.15 -12.52
C GLU A 91 -5.49 29.68 -12.59
N GLY A 92 -4.24 29.37 -12.21
CA GLY A 92 -3.74 27.99 -12.15
C GLY A 92 -4.58 27.07 -11.25
N ASN A 93 -5.02 27.58 -10.10
CA ASN A 93 -5.89 26.84 -9.17
C ASN A 93 -7.27 26.57 -9.78
N ALA A 94 -7.89 27.56 -10.41
CA ALA A 94 -9.19 27.42 -11.06
C ALA A 94 -9.13 26.42 -12.24
N LEU A 95 -8.10 26.52 -13.09
CA LEU A 95 -7.86 25.60 -14.21
C LEU A 95 -7.69 24.15 -13.72
N GLY A 96 -6.92 23.93 -12.65
CA GLY A 96 -6.73 22.59 -12.09
C GLY A 96 -8.00 21.98 -11.54
N ASN A 97 -8.82 22.80 -10.90
CA ASN A 97 -10.12 22.40 -10.39
C ASN A 97 -11.11 22.07 -11.52
N LEU A 98 -11.15 22.87 -12.59
CA LEU A 98 -11.93 22.58 -13.80
C LEU A 98 -11.47 21.28 -14.45
N GLY A 99 -10.15 21.10 -14.62
CA GLY A 99 -9.59 19.88 -15.18
C GLY A 99 -10.02 18.62 -14.42
N ASN A 100 -9.97 18.67 -13.09
CA ASN A 100 -10.43 17.57 -12.24
C ASN A 100 -11.95 17.34 -12.35
N ALA A 101 -12.75 18.40 -12.40
CA ALA A 101 -14.21 18.29 -12.50
C ALA A 101 -14.65 17.69 -13.84
N TYR A 102 -14.04 18.10 -14.95
CA TYR A 102 -14.31 17.52 -16.26
C TYR A 102 -13.86 16.07 -16.37
N TYR A 103 -12.72 15.70 -15.77
CA TYR A 103 -12.30 14.31 -15.71
C TYR A 103 -13.34 13.43 -15.00
N LEU A 104 -13.88 13.89 -13.86
CA LEU A 104 -14.95 13.17 -13.13
C LEU A 104 -16.27 13.08 -13.91
N MET A 105 -16.52 13.97 -14.88
CA MET A 105 -17.67 13.90 -15.79
C MET A 105 -17.44 12.97 -17.00
N GLY A 106 -16.25 12.39 -17.16
CA GLY A 106 -15.86 11.63 -18.36
C GLY A 106 -15.54 12.51 -19.57
N GLU A 107 -15.34 13.81 -19.36
CA GLU A 107 -15.03 14.79 -20.41
C GLU A 107 -13.51 14.99 -20.51
N GLU A 108 -12.81 13.91 -20.86
CA GLU A 108 -11.35 13.78 -20.75
C GLU A 108 -10.59 14.80 -21.61
N LEU A 109 -11.07 15.09 -22.83
CA LEU A 109 -10.46 16.10 -23.71
C LEU A 109 -10.52 17.51 -23.11
N LYS A 110 -11.62 17.85 -22.41
CA LYS A 110 -11.72 19.13 -21.69
C LYS A 110 -10.78 19.12 -20.49
N ALA A 111 -10.70 18.01 -19.77
CA ALA A 111 -9.77 17.87 -18.65
C ALA A 111 -8.31 18.10 -19.07
N ILE A 112 -7.87 17.51 -20.19
CA ILE A 112 -6.55 17.73 -20.78
C ILE A 112 -6.35 19.22 -21.11
N ALA A 113 -7.30 19.85 -21.81
CA ALA A 113 -7.17 21.24 -22.20
C ALA A 113 -6.98 22.18 -21.01
N TYR A 114 -7.72 21.98 -19.91
CA TYR A 114 -7.58 22.76 -18.69
C TYR A 114 -6.28 22.45 -17.92
N GLN A 115 -5.88 21.18 -17.82
CA GLN A 115 -4.64 20.82 -17.14
C GLN A 115 -3.39 21.27 -17.91
N GLN A 116 -3.41 21.26 -19.25
CA GLN A 116 -2.32 21.81 -20.08
C GLN A 116 -2.17 23.32 -19.88
N GLN A 117 -3.29 24.06 -19.84
CA GLN A 117 -3.25 25.49 -19.49
C GLN A 117 -2.66 25.68 -18.10
N ARG A 118 -3.10 24.92 -17.10
CA ARG A 118 -2.51 24.96 -15.75
C ARG A 118 -1.00 24.65 -15.77
N LEU A 119 -0.56 23.67 -16.55
CA LEU A 119 0.85 23.29 -16.65
C LEU A 119 1.71 24.46 -17.17
N THR A 120 1.20 25.22 -18.15
CA THR A 120 1.84 26.47 -18.59
C THR A 120 1.95 27.47 -17.44
N ILE A 121 0.86 27.71 -16.70
CA ILE A 121 0.84 28.64 -15.55
C ILE A 121 1.87 28.27 -14.48
N VAL A 122 1.85 27.02 -14.01
CA VAL A 122 2.68 26.60 -12.87
C VAL A 122 4.18 26.60 -13.22
N ARG A 123 4.52 26.42 -14.50
CA ARG A 123 5.88 26.61 -15.02
C ARG A 123 6.30 28.08 -15.12
N GLU A 124 5.38 28.99 -15.40
CA GLU A 124 5.64 30.44 -15.39
C GLU A 124 5.89 30.99 -13.98
N ILE A 125 5.16 30.50 -12.97
CA ILE A 125 5.26 30.96 -11.56
C ILE A 125 6.16 30.07 -10.66
N PRO A 126 7.18 29.45 -11.25
CA PRO A 126 7.85 28.20 -10.85
C PRO A 126 7.31 27.48 -9.60
N ASP A 127 6.02 27.12 -9.62
CA ASP A 127 5.39 26.34 -8.54
C ASP A 127 5.55 24.85 -8.83
N ARG A 128 6.70 24.31 -8.41
CA ARG A 128 7.08 22.91 -8.67
C ARG A 128 6.13 21.89 -8.04
N GLN A 129 5.51 22.20 -6.91
CA GLN A 129 4.56 21.31 -6.26
C GLN A 129 3.27 21.21 -7.08
N SER A 130 2.74 22.35 -7.52
CA SER A 130 1.59 22.37 -8.44
C SER A 130 1.92 21.78 -9.81
N GLU A 131 3.16 21.92 -10.30
CA GLU A 131 3.64 21.29 -11.54
C GLU A 131 3.56 19.76 -11.45
N MET A 132 4.14 19.16 -10.41
CA MET A 132 4.07 17.72 -10.19
C MET A 132 2.63 17.20 -10.10
N GLN A 133 1.76 17.88 -9.35
CA GLN A 133 0.35 17.51 -9.26
C GLN A 133 -0.38 17.60 -10.62
N THR A 134 -0.05 18.61 -11.42
CA THR A 134 -0.65 18.78 -12.75
C THR A 134 -0.20 17.68 -13.71
N LEU A 135 1.08 17.29 -13.66
CA LEU A 135 1.62 16.18 -14.43
C LEU A 135 1.01 14.83 -14.01
N LEU A 136 0.82 14.57 -12.71
CA LEU A 136 0.09 13.39 -12.25
C LEU A 136 -1.35 13.34 -12.79
N ASN A 137 -2.04 14.48 -12.77
CA ASN A 137 -3.42 14.55 -13.27
C ASN A 137 -3.48 14.37 -14.79
N LEU A 138 -2.60 15.03 -15.55
CA LEU A 138 -2.50 14.84 -16.99
C LEU A 138 -2.20 13.39 -17.35
N GLY A 139 -1.22 12.78 -16.68
CA GLY A 139 -0.85 11.39 -16.91
C GLY A 139 -2.02 10.43 -16.65
N ALA A 140 -2.82 10.68 -15.61
CA ALA A 140 -4.00 9.88 -15.32
C ALA A 140 -5.09 10.01 -16.41
N VAL A 141 -5.34 11.22 -16.92
CA VAL A 141 -6.32 11.44 -18.00
C VAL A 141 -5.83 10.83 -19.32
N TYR A 142 -4.54 10.93 -19.63
CA TYR A 142 -3.97 10.26 -20.81
C TYR A 142 -4.06 8.72 -20.68
N TYR A 143 -3.83 8.18 -19.49
CA TYR A 143 -3.97 6.74 -19.25
C TYR A 143 -5.41 6.26 -19.48
N SER A 144 -6.43 7.01 -19.06
CA SER A 144 -7.83 6.63 -19.27
C SER A 144 -8.27 6.67 -20.72
N LEU A 145 -7.64 7.53 -21.53
CA LEU A 145 -7.78 7.57 -22.99
C LEU A 145 -6.94 6.53 -23.75
N GLU A 146 -6.23 5.66 -23.03
CA GLU A 146 -5.25 4.70 -23.60
C GLU A 146 -4.08 5.38 -24.36
N GLU A 147 -3.86 6.67 -24.11
CA GLU A 147 -2.72 7.45 -24.62
C GLU A 147 -1.48 7.22 -23.73
N TYR A 148 -1.06 5.95 -23.65
CA TYR A 148 -0.03 5.49 -22.71
C TYR A 148 1.33 6.15 -22.89
N SER A 149 1.70 6.56 -24.11
CA SER A 149 2.95 7.28 -24.36
C SER A 149 2.96 8.65 -23.68
N GLN A 150 1.90 9.45 -23.86
CA GLN A 150 1.72 10.75 -23.20
C GLN A 150 1.62 10.58 -21.67
N ALA A 151 0.92 9.55 -21.20
CA ALA A 151 0.86 9.23 -19.77
C ALA A 151 2.25 8.96 -19.19
N LYS A 152 3.06 8.14 -19.87
CA LYS A 152 4.44 7.82 -19.48
C LYS A 152 5.30 9.08 -19.37
N GLU A 153 5.24 9.96 -20.37
CA GLU A 153 5.99 11.22 -20.38
C GLU A 153 5.63 12.10 -19.17
N CYS A 154 4.34 12.27 -18.88
CA CYS A 154 3.87 13.05 -17.73
C CYS A 154 4.41 12.49 -16.41
N PHE A 155 4.34 11.18 -16.20
CA PHE A 155 4.81 10.57 -14.96
C PHE A 155 6.35 10.56 -14.84
N GLN A 156 7.08 10.43 -15.95
CA GLN A 156 8.55 10.56 -15.96
C GLN A 156 8.99 11.97 -15.60
N GLU A 157 8.32 12.98 -16.16
CA GLU A 157 8.62 14.38 -15.84
C GLU A 157 8.27 14.70 -14.37
N CYS A 158 7.11 14.24 -13.89
CA CYS A 158 6.72 14.37 -12.48
C CYS A 158 7.78 13.79 -11.55
N ARG A 159 8.27 12.58 -11.86
CA ARG A 159 9.33 11.91 -11.09
C ARG A 159 10.65 12.70 -11.14
N ALA A 160 11.02 13.26 -12.28
CA ALA A 160 12.25 14.04 -12.40
C ALA A 160 12.24 15.27 -11.49
N ILE A 161 11.09 15.94 -11.34
CA ILE A 161 10.92 17.05 -10.40
C ILE A 161 10.93 16.54 -8.95
N ALA A 162 10.27 15.43 -8.66
CA ALA A 162 10.25 14.83 -7.32
C ALA A 162 11.66 14.51 -6.81
N LEU A 163 12.54 14.00 -7.69
CA LEU A 163 13.96 13.76 -7.38
C LEU A 163 14.75 15.05 -7.11
N GLN A 164 14.40 16.16 -7.75
CA GLN A 164 15.06 17.46 -7.52
C GLN A 164 14.64 18.11 -6.19
N LEU A 165 13.42 17.84 -5.71
CA LEU A 165 12.83 18.39 -4.48
C LEU A 165 12.82 17.40 -3.29
N PRO A 166 13.66 16.37 -3.33
CA PRO A 166 13.52 15.12 -2.57
C PRO A 166 12.09 14.76 -2.10
N ASP A 167 11.08 14.88 -2.95
CA ASP A 167 9.68 14.59 -2.64
C ASP A 167 9.38 13.10 -2.83
N SER A 168 9.65 12.33 -1.79
CA SER A 168 9.49 10.87 -1.79
C SER A 168 8.06 10.40 -2.01
N ARG A 169 7.06 11.18 -1.56
CA ARG A 169 5.65 10.84 -1.76
C ARG A 169 5.30 10.90 -3.24
N THR A 170 5.66 12.00 -3.88
CA THR A 170 5.39 12.20 -5.30
C THR A 170 6.22 11.25 -6.17
N GLU A 171 7.46 10.95 -5.78
CA GLU A 171 8.29 9.94 -6.45
C GLU A 171 7.62 8.56 -6.43
N GLY A 172 7.10 8.12 -5.27
CA GLY A 172 6.38 6.85 -5.13
C GLY A 172 5.15 6.77 -6.04
N LEU A 173 4.30 7.80 -6.04
CA LEU A 173 3.12 7.88 -6.90
C LEU A 173 3.49 7.82 -8.39
N ALA A 174 4.54 8.54 -8.80
CA ALA A 174 5.00 8.54 -10.18
C ALA A 174 5.53 7.15 -10.58
N LEU A 175 6.30 6.47 -9.73
CA LEU A 175 6.79 5.10 -9.98
C LEU A 175 5.63 4.10 -10.11
N LYS A 176 4.61 4.18 -9.25
CA LYS A 176 3.42 3.32 -9.33
C LYS A 176 2.69 3.52 -10.66
N ASN A 177 2.47 4.77 -11.07
CA ASN A 177 1.80 5.07 -12.33
C ASN A 177 2.65 4.67 -13.55
N LEU A 178 3.97 4.81 -13.49
CA LEU A 178 4.88 4.35 -14.54
C LEU A 178 4.85 2.82 -14.71
N ARG A 179 4.76 2.07 -13.61
CA ARG A 179 4.56 0.60 -13.66
C ARG A 179 3.26 0.26 -14.40
N LEU A 180 2.14 0.88 -14.02
CA LEU A 180 0.83 0.64 -14.65
C LEU A 180 0.84 0.95 -16.16
N VAL A 181 1.45 2.07 -16.55
CA VAL A 181 1.60 2.43 -17.97
C VAL A 181 2.48 1.42 -18.71
N SER A 182 3.58 0.96 -18.11
CA SER A 182 4.44 -0.07 -18.71
C SER A 182 3.74 -1.41 -18.88
N ASP A 183 2.93 -1.83 -17.91
CA ASP A 183 2.11 -3.04 -18.02
C ASP A 183 1.10 -2.92 -19.18
N ALA A 184 0.43 -1.77 -19.30
CA ALA A 184 -0.51 -1.51 -20.40
C ALA A 184 0.17 -1.47 -21.78
N LEU A 185 1.43 -1.05 -21.84
CA LEU A 185 2.28 -1.09 -23.04
C LEU A 185 2.89 -2.47 -23.32
N LEU A 186 2.61 -3.49 -22.49
CA LEU A 186 3.22 -4.82 -22.54
C LEU A 186 4.77 -4.80 -22.43
N ASP A 187 5.31 -3.79 -21.75
CA ASP A 187 6.73 -3.63 -21.45
C ASP A 187 7.03 -4.18 -20.05
N SER A 188 7.03 -5.51 -19.93
CA SER A 188 7.23 -6.20 -18.65
C SER A 188 8.59 -5.89 -18.02
N GLN A 189 9.62 -5.58 -18.83
CA GLN A 189 10.92 -5.21 -18.29
C GLN A 189 10.84 -3.86 -17.58
N ALA A 190 10.28 -2.83 -18.23
CA ALA A 190 10.14 -1.52 -17.60
C ALA A 190 9.19 -1.55 -16.40
N ALA A 191 8.11 -2.32 -16.45
CA ALA A 191 7.19 -2.47 -15.32
C ALA A 191 7.92 -3.06 -14.09
N ASN A 192 8.71 -4.12 -14.29
CA ASN A 192 9.54 -4.69 -13.24
C ASN A 192 10.58 -3.68 -12.73
N ASP A 193 11.24 -2.94 -13.63
CA ASP A 193 12.23 -1.93 -13.23
C ASP A 193 11.61 -0.82 -12.38
N TYR A 194 10.39 -0.35 -12.70
CA TYR A 194 9.67 0.63 -11.90
C TYR A 194 9.21 0.06 -10.56
N GLN A 195 8.78 -1.21 -10.52
CA GLN A 195 8.45 -1.91 -9.28
C GLN A 195 9.66 -2.03 -8.35
N GLN A 196 10.84 -2.37 -8.90
CA GLN A 196 12.08 -2.45 -8.12
C GLN A 196 12.52 -1.08 -7.61
N GLN A 197 12.42 -0.04 -8.43
CA GLN A 197 12.70 1.34 -8.01
C GLN A 197 11.75 1.81 -6.90
N HIS A 198 10.46 1.50 -7.02
CA HIS A 198 9.47 1.80 -5.99
C HIS A 198 9.84 1.10 -4.67
N SER A 199 10.11 -0.21 -4.74
CA SER A 199 10.53 -1.02 -3.58
C SER A 199 11.81 -0.49 -2.92
N SER A 200 12.79 -0.05 -3.72
CA SER A 200 14.03 0.56 -3.24
C SER A 200 13.78 1.88 -2.50
N LEU A 201 12.89 2.73 -3.03
CA LEU A 201 12.47 3.97 -2.37
C LEU A 201 11.80 3.67 -1.02
N VAL A 202 10.88 2.69 -0.99
CA VAL A 202 10.25 2.24 0.26
C VAL A 202 11.32 1.82 1.27
N ARG A 203 12.24 0.93 0.89
CA ARG A 203 13.32 0.43 1.75
C ARG A 203 14.19 1.58 2.28
N LYS A 204 14.57 2.55 1.43
CA LYS A 204 15.41 3.68 1.83
C LYS A 204 14.75 4.55 2.89
N LEU A 205 13.48 4.89 2.70
CA LEU A 205 12.75 5.77 3.62
C LEU A 205 12.47 5.09 4.94
N TRP A 206 12.18 3.80 4.84
CA TRP A 206 12.01 2.91 5.96
C TRP A 206 13.23 2.86 6.88
N GLN A 207 14.44 2.82 6.30
CA GLN A 207 15.69 2.83 7.08
C GLN A 207 16.05 4.21 7.64
N ALA A 208 15.41 5.28 7.17
CA ALA A 208 15.80 6.66 7.49
C ALA A 208 15.02 7.28 8.66
N THR A 209 13.92 6.68 9.12
CA THR A 209 13.11 7.26 10.21
C THR A 209 12.53 6.21 11.16
N ASP A 210 12.24 6.61 12.40
CA ASP A 210 11.62 5.76 13.44
C ASP A 210 10.08 5.70 13.36
N LEU A 211 9.45 6.20 12.27
CA LEU A 211 8.00 6.16 12.13
C LEU A 211 7.49 4.71 11.97
N ASP A 212 6.26 4.44 12.41
CA ASP A 212 5.64 3.12 12.26
C ASP A 212 5.30 2.78 10.80
N PHE A 213 4.98 1.50 10.56
CA PHE A 213 4.74 0.95 9.23
C PHE A 213 3.62 1.57 8.43
N LEU A 214 2.46 1.68 9.07
CA LEU A 214 1.27 2.22 8.43
C LEU A 214 1.47 3.70 8.11
N THR A 215 2.16 4.44 8.98
CA THR A 215 2.43 5.86 8.78
C THR A 215 3.36 6.09 7.59
N HIS A 216 4.43 5.31 7.44
CA HIS A 216 5.31 5.36 6.27
C HIS A 216 4.60 4.94 4.98
N ALA A 217 3.90 3.81 5.01
CA ALA A 217 3.20 3.29 3.84
C ALA A 217 2.17 4.31 3.33
N LYS A 218 1.37 4.89 4.23
CA LYS A 218 0.42 5.97 3.90
C LYS A 218 1.10 7.21 3.34
N MET A 219 2.24 7.62 3.90
CA MET A 219 2.99 8.80 3.43
C MET A 219 3.38 8.66 1.95
N LEU A 220 3.71 7.45 1.53
CA LEU A 220 4.16 7.13 0.18
C LEU A 220 3.04 6.65 -0.76
N GLY A 221 1.80 6.56 -0.24
CA GLY A 221 0.68 6.00 -0.99
C GLY A 221 0.79 4.50 -1.25
N ILE A 222 1.59 3.81 -0.45
CA ILE A 222 1.78 2.35 -0.49
C ILE A 222 0.60 1.70 0.21
N ASN A 223 -0.09 0.84 -0.51
CA ASN A 223 -1.00 -0.13 0.03
C ASN A 223 -0.28 -1.48 0.15
N PRO A 224 0.06 -1.95 1.38
CA PRO A 224 0.71 -3.24 1.58
C PRO A 224 -0.05 -4.43 0.99
N SER A 225 -1.37 -4.32 0.79
CA SER A 225 -2.16 -5.37 0.14
C SER A 225 -2.02 -5.43 -1.39
N GLU A 226 -1.37 -4.44 -2.02
CA GLU A 226 -1.25 -4.36 -3.49
C GLU A 226 0.19 -4.16 -3.95
N ASP A 227 1.00 -3.45 -3.16
CA ASP A 227 2.24 -2.86 -3.66
C ASP A 227 3.49 -3.68 -3.35
N PHE A 228 3.39 -4.72 -2.50
CA PHE A 228 4.53 -5.52 -2.05
C PHE A 228 4.73 -6.85 -2.78
N ALA A 229 3.74 -7.30 -3.55
CA ALA A 229 3.86 -8.39 -4.50
C ALA A 229 5.16 -8.24 -5.31
N LYS A 230 6.00 -9.29 -5.31
CA LYS A 230 7.27 -9.40 -6.06
C LYS A 230 8.34 -8.36 -5.68
N ALA A 231 8.14 -7.60 -4.60
CA ALA A 231 9.10 -6.60 -4.17
C ALA A 231 10.36 -7.24 -3.57
N ASP A 232 11.51 -6.58 -3.72
CA ASP A 232 12.70 -6.90 -2.92
C ASP A 232 12.73 -6.08 -1.63
N LEU A 233 12.38 -6.75 -0.54
CA LEU A 233 12.35 -6.25 0.82
C LEU A 233 13.33 -7.02 1.73
N SER A 234 14.34 -7.71 1.19
CA SER A 234 15.35 -8.40 2.00
C SER A 234 16.02 -7.48 3.05
N GLY A 235 16.24 -8.01 4.25
CA GLY A 235 16.86 -7.29 5.37
C GLY A 235 16.05 -6.10 5.92
N ILE A 236 14.79 -5.92 5.48
CA ILE A 236 13.96 -4.82 5.97
C ILE A 236 13.56 -5.04 7.43
N ASN A 237 13.36 -3.96 8.18
CA ASN A 237 12.87 -4.01 9.55
C ASN A 237 11.35 -3.76 9.61
N LEU A 238 10.54 -4.79 9.45
CA LEU A 238 9.08 -4.75 9.56
C LEU A 238 8.57 -5.14 10.97
N ARG A 239 9.35 -4.86 12.02
CA ARG A 239 8.96 -5.16 13.39
C ARG A 239 7.63 -4.49 13.74
N SER A 240 6.72 -5.28 14.32
CA SER A 240 5.37 -4.84 14.70
C SER A 240 4.52 -4.28 13.55
N ALA A 241 4.90 -4.51 12.29
CA ALA A 241 4.11 -4.05 11.14
C ALA A 241 2.75 -4.74 11.07
N ASP A 242 1.71 -4.01 10.68
CA ASP A 242 0.44 -4.58 10.28
C ASP A 242 0.46 -4.87 8.77
N LEU A 243 0.64 -6.14 8.44
CA LEU A 243 0.62 -6.73 7.11
C LEU A 243 -0.56 -7.70 6.99
N SER A 244 -1.61 -7.51 7.79
CA SER A 244 -2.77 -8.38 7.74
C SER A 244 -3.46 -8.26 6.37
N ASN A 245 -3.75 -9.40 5.74
CA ASN A 245 -4.29 -9.49 4.38
C ASN A 245 -3.37 -8.86 3.29
N ALA A 246 -2.08 -8.66 3.58
CA ALA A 246 -1.13 -8.13 2.59
C ALA A 246 -0.91 -9.12 1.44
N ASP A 247 -0.66 -8.61 0.22
CA ASP A 247 -0.17 -9.43 -0.89
C ASP A 247 1.36 -9.33 -0.93
N LEU A 248 1.99 -10.42 -0.50
CA LEU A 248 3.43 -10.64 -0.39
C LEU A 248 3.88 -11.81 -1.28
N ASN A 249 3.11 -12.11 -2.35
CA ASN A 249 3.47 -13.18 -3.27
C ASN A 249 4.81 -12.92 -3.95
N ASP A 250 5.62 -13.96 -4.10
CA ASP A 250 6.95 -13.87 -4.72
C ASP A 250 7.87 -12.76 -4.12
N THR A 251 7.52 -12.20 -2.96
CA THR A 251 8.28 -11.10 -2.34
C THR A 251 9.57 -11.65 -1.73
N ASN A 252 10.68 -10.95 -1.94
CA ASN A 252 11.92 -11.27 -1.26
C ASN A 252 11.96 -10.60 0.11
N LEU A 253 11.78 -11.36 1.17
CA LEU A 253 11.84 -10.97 2.59
C LEU A 253 13.02 -11.67 3.31
N SER A 254 14.05 -12.13 2.58
CA SER A 254 15.18 -12.83 3.19
C SER A 254 15.85 -11.94 4.22
N ASP A 255 16.19 -12.49 5.39
CA ASP A 255 16.83 -11.79 6.50
C ASP A 255 16.02 -10.59 7.06
N ALA A 256 14.73 -10.45 6.72
CA ALA A 256 13.89 -9.38 7.26
C ALA A 256 13.58 -9.59 8.77
N ASP A 257 13.47 -8.50 9.53
CA ASP A 257 12.92 -8.51 10.88
C ASP A 257 11.40 -8.30 10.82
N LEU A 258 10.63 -9.37 11.05
CA LEU A 258 9.17 -9.40 11.12
C LEU A 258 8.70 -9.70 12.56
N THR A 259 9.55 -9.45 13.56
CA THR A 259 9.23 -9.73 14.96
C THR A 259 7.96 -8.96 15.36
N PHE A 260 7.00 -9.63 15.99
CA PHE A 260 5.70 -9.07 16.38
C PHE A 260 4.79 -8.56 15.24
N ALA A 261 5.16 -8.75 13.96
CA ALA A 261 4.32 -8.34 12.85
C ALA A 261 3.00 -9.13 12.80
N ASP A 262 1.91 -8.48 12.39
CA ASP A 262 0.66 -9.16 12.03
C ASP A 262 0.66 -9.47 10.54
N LEU A 263 0.78 -10.74 10.18
CA LEU A 263 0.68 -11.26 8.82
C LEU A 263 -0.56 -12.15 8.66
N SER A 264 -1.58 -11.98 9.51
CA SER A 264 -2.75 -12.84 9.47
C SER A 264 -3.48 -12.68 8.13
N ARG A 265 -3.81 -13.82 7.51
CA ARG A 265 -4.39 -13.91 6.16
C ARG A 265 -3.53 -13.28 5.04
N ALA A 266 -2.27 -12.96 5.29
CA ALA A 266 -1.39 -12.49 4.23
C ALA A 266 -1.14 -13.59 3.19
N ASN A 267 -1.00 -13.18 1.93
CA ASN A 267 -0.58 -14.04 0.84
C ASN A 267 0.95 -13.98 0.71
N LEU A 268 1.65 -15.02 1.15
CA LEU A 268 3.10 -15.20 1.06
C LEU A 268 3.45 -16.38 0.12
N GLU A 269 2.56 -16.70 -0.83
CA GLU A 269 2.81 -17.77 -1.81
C GLU A 269 4.13 -17.51 -2.54
N SER A 270 5.01 -18.51 -2.57
CA SER A 270 6.35 -18.47 -3.19
C SER A 270 7.30 -17.38 -2.66
N ALA A 271 6.95 -16.70 -1.56
CA ALA A 271 7.81 -15.67 -0.97
C ALA A 271 9.13 -16.25 -0.45
N ASN A 272 10.20 -15.47 -0.53
CA ASN A 272 11.50 -15.83 0.03
C ASN A 272 11.68 -15.21 1.42
N LEU A 273 11.52 -15.99 2.48
CA LEU A 273 11.74 -15.61 3.89
C LEU A 273 12.97 -16.29 4.50
N ALA A 274 13.93 -16.72 3.69
CA ALA A 274 15.12 -17.39 4.20
C ALA A 274 15.86 -16.53 5.23
N GLY A 275 16.15 -17.09 6.40
CA GLY A 275 16.83 -16.38 7.50
C GLY A 275 16.02 -15.27 8.19
N ALA A 276 14.76 -15.03 7.81
CA ALA A 276 13.94 -13.98 8.39
C ALA A 276 13.61 -14.25 9.88
N CYS A 277 13.45 -13.19 10.67
CA CYS A 277 13.04 -13.27 12.07
C CYS A 277 11.54 -13.00 12.22
N LEU A 278 10.74 -14.04 12.45
CA LEU A 278 9.28 -13.94 12.64
C LEU A 278 8.86 -14.17 14.10
N CYS A 279 9.78 -14.01 15.06
CA CYS A 279 9.53 -14.19 16.48
C CYS A 279 8.26 -13.47 16.94
N ASN A 280 7.33 -14.20 17.55
CA ASN A 280 6.06 -13.67 18.06
C ASN A 280 5.17 -12.96 17.03
N ALA A 281 5.41 -13.15 15.72
CA ALA A 281 4.49 -12.69 14.69
C ALA A 281 3.12 -13.40 14.77
N ASN A 282 2.15 -12.92 14.00
CA ASN A 282 0.84 -13.54 13.83
C ASN A 282 0.65 -13.95 12.36
N LEU A 283 0.75 -15.23 12.06
CA LEU A 283 0.54 -15.80 10.72
C LEU A 283 -0.75 -16.65 10.67
N ARG A 284 -1.74 -16.33 11.51
CA ARG A 284 -3.03 -17.02 11.51
C ARG A 284 -3.68 -16.96 10.12
N ASP A 285 -4.09 -18.11 9.60
CA ASP A 285 -4.73 -18.24 8.28
C ASP A 285 -3.89 -17.70 7.10
N ALA A 286 -2.57 -17.49 7.27
CA ALA A 286 -1.70 -17.01 6.19
C ALA A 286 -1.44 -18.10 5.15
N ASP A 287 -1.25 -17.69 3.89
CA ASP A 287 -0.90 -18.59 2.79
C ASP A 287 0.61 -18.51 2.52
N LEU A 288 1.34 -19.57 2.82
CA LEU A 288 2.79 -19.70 2.61
C LEU A 288 3.12 -20.87 1.65
N ARG A 289 2.20 -21.21 0.74
CA ARG A 289 2.42 -22.29 -0.23
C ARG A 289 3.71 -22.05 -1.01
N GLY A 290 4.59 -23.05 -1.04
CA GLY A 290 5.87 -22.98 -1.76
C GLY A 290 6.87 -21.93 -1.24
N ALA A 291 6.59 -21.24 -0.13
CA ALA A 291 7.48 -20.22 0.41
C ALA A 291 8.82 -20.83 0.88
N ASN A 292 9.91 -20.07 0.74
CA ASN A 292 11.21 -20.45 1.28
C ASN A 292 11.40 -19.84 2.67
N LEU A 293 11.27 -20.64 3.71
CA LEU A 293 11.45 -20.30 5.13
C LEU A 293 12.71 -20.95 5.72
N SER A 294 13.66 -21.39 4.88
CA SER A 294 14.87 -22.06 5.33
C SER A 294 15.64 -21.18 6.33
N ARG A 295 16.04 -21.77 7.46
CA ARG A 295 16.73 -21.09 8.58
C ARG A 295 15.97 -19.93 9.21
N ALA A 296 14.68 -19.74 8.91
CA ALA A 296 13.89 -18.67 9.51
C ALA A 296 13.61 -18.94 11.01
N ASP A 297 13.49 -17.88 11.79
CA ASP A 297 13.06 -17.96 13.19
C ASP A 297 11.52 -17.87 13.27
N LEU A 298 10.89 -19.02 13.41
CA LEU A 298 9.45 -19.25 13.40
C LEU A 298 8.92 -19.59 14.81
N ARG A 299 9.52 -19.04 15.86
CA ARG A 299 8.97 -19.07 17.23
C ARG A 299 7.74 -18.18 17.35
N THR A 300 6.65 -18.61 16.70
CA THR A 300 5.52 -17.75 16.35
C THR A 300 4.20 -18.51 16.26
N LYS A 301 3.10 -17.79 16.00
CA LYS A 301 1.75 -18.34 15.88
C LYS A 301 1.36 -18.45 14.41
N MET A 302 1.09 -19.66 13.93
CA MET A 302 0.65 -19.97 12.57
C MET A 302 -0.57 -20.93 12.55
N PRO A 303 -1.61 -20.74 13.39
CA PRO A 303 -2.77 -21.65 13.37
C PRO A 303 -3.49 -21.58 12.02
N ARG A 304 -3.82 -22.75 11.46
CA ARG A 304 -4.45 -22.92 10.14
C ARG A 304 -3.71 -22.28 8.96
N ALA A 305 -2.44 -21.92 9.13
CA ALA A 305 -1.62 -21.43 8.02
C ALA A 305 -1.42 -22.54 6.98
N ASN A 306 -1.27 -22.15 5.71
CA ASN A 306 -1.01 -23.09 4.62
C ASN A 306 0.46 -23.04 4.19
N LEU A 307 1.27 -23.97 4.66
CA LEU A 307 2.68 -24.13 4.33
C LEU A 307 2.91 -25.30 3.35
N SER A 308 1.91 -25.67 2.55
CA SER A 308 2.04 -26.81 1.64
C SER A 308 3.18 -26.58 0.63
N GLY A 309 4.10 -27.54 0.54
CA GLY A 309 5.29 -27.46 -0.31
C GLY A 309 6.33 -26.40 0.11
N ALA A 310 6.16 -25.75 1.26
CA ALA A 310 7.13 -24.76 1.74
C ALA A 310 8.45 -25.42 2.17
N ASN A 311 9.55 -24.69 2.01
CA ASN A 311 10.87 -25.09 2.49
C ASN A 311 11.12 -24.49 3.89
N LEU A 312 11.09 -25.29 4.94
CA LEU A 312 11.43 -24.95 6.33
C LEU A 312 12.73 -25.65 6.79
N GLU A 313 13.63 -25.99 5.88
CA GLU A 313 14.90 -26.64 6.21
C GLU A 313 15.65 -25.85 7.28
N SER A 314 16.04 -26.53 8.36
CA SER A 314 16.75 -25.96 9.50
C SER A 314 16.06 -24.75 10.15
N ALA A 315 14.75 -24.56 9.96
CA ALA A 315 14.00 -23.48 10.60
C ALA A 315 13.86 -23.72 12.11
N ASN A 316 13.76 -22.63 12.87
CA ASN A 316 13.55 -22.67 14.32
C ASN A 316 12.06 -22.51 14.64
N LEU A 317 11.36 -23.61 14.92
CA LEU A 317 9.97 -23.65 15.34
C LEU A 317 9.83 -23.95 16.85
N TYR A 318 10.84 -23.62 17.67
CA TYR A 318 10.78 -23.88 19.11
C TYR A 318 9.55 -23.23 19.76
N SER A 319 8.72 -24.04 20.44
CA SER A 319 7.45 -23.58 21.04
C SER A 319 6.47 -22.89 20.05
N ALA A 320 6.60 -23.15 18.75
CA ALA A 320 5.69 -22.57 17.76
C ALA A 320 4.28 -23.16 17.88
N TYR A 321 3.26 -22.35 17.58
CA TYR A 321 1.85 -22.73 17.69
C TYR A 321 1.21 -22.83 16.31
N LEU A 322 1.06 -24.05 15.79
CA LEU A 322 0.58 -24.36 14.43
C LEU A 322 -0.60 -25.37 14.40
N PRO A 323 -1.60 -25.30 15.29
CA PRO A 323 -2.68 -26.26 15.23
C PRO A 323 -3.46 -26.13 13.91
N ASN A 324 -3.82 -27.28 13.35
CA ASN A 324 -4.54 -27.42 12.08
C ASN A 324 -3.85 -26.77 10.86
N ALA A 325 -2.55 -26.45 10.94
CA ALA A 325 -1.79 -25.96 9.81
C ALA A 325 -1.68 -27.03 8.70
N GLN A 326 -1.61 -26.59 7.44
CA GLN A 326 -1.36 -27.47 6.30
C GLN A 326 0.13 -27.46 5.99
N LEU A 327 0.81 -28.59 6.12
CA LEU A 327 2.24 -28.77 5.82
C LEU A 327 2.44 -29.90 4.80
N VAL A 328 1.48 -30.09 3.89
CA VAL A 328 1.52 -31.18 2.91
C VAL A 328 2.77 -31.03 2.05
N ALA A 329 3.60 -32.07 1.99
CA ALA A 329 4.87 -32.07 1.26
C ALA A 329 5.84 -30.93 1.61
N ALA A 330 5.70 -30.31 2.80
CA ALA A 330 6.65 -29.32 3.28
C ALA A 330 7.99 -29.98 3.66
N ASP A 331 9.10 -29.26 3.49
CA ASP A 331 10.42 -29.70 3.93
C ASP A 331 10.77 -29.10 5.29
N LEU A 332 10.74 -29.90 6.35
CA LEU A 332 11.14 -29.55 7.71
C LEU A 332 12.43 -30.26 8.12
N SER A 333 13.26 -30.69 7.16
CA SER A 333 14.50 -31.40 7.48
C SER A 333 15.43 -30.55 8.36
N GLY A 334 15.94 -31.15 9.43
CA GLY A 334 16.78 -30.48 10.43
C GLY A 334 16.09 -29.38 11.24
N ALA A 335 14.78 -29.15 11.10
CA ALA A 335 14.08 -28.11 11.82
C ALA A 335 13.98 -28.41 13.33
N THR A 336 13.97 -27.36 14.15
CA THR A 336 13.77 -27.49 15.61
C THR A 336 12.30 -27.29 15.94
N LEU A 337 11.58 -28.36 16.29
CA LEU A 337 10.15 -28.34 16.67
C LEU A 337 9.94 -28.65 18.16
N SER A 338 11.01 -28.62 18.96
CA SER A 338 10.96 -28.78 20.40
C SER A 338 9.86 -27.91 21.02
N ASP A 339 8.97 -28.51 21.81
CA ASP A 339 7.81 -27.86 22.46
C ASP A 339 6.74 -27.26 21.52
N ALA A 340 6.81 -27.49 20.21
CA ALA A 340 5.82 -26.97 19.26
C ALA A 340 4.47 -27.70 19.35
N ASP A 341 3.39 -26.98 19.04
CA ASP A 341 2.04 -27.53 18.92
C ASP A 341 1.61 -27.68 17.46
N LEU A 342 1.58 -28.93 16.98
CA LEU A 342 1.11 -29.32 15.65
C LEU A 342 -0.19 -30.15 15.74
N SER A 343 -0.99 -29.95 16.78
CA SER A 343 -2.26 -30.68 16.92
C SER A 343 -3.17 -30.48 15.71
N GLY A 344 -3.67 -31.58 15.14
CA GLY A 344 -4.51 -31.57 13.94
C GLY A 344 -3.83 -31.11 12.66
N ALA A 345 -2.51 -30.84 12.66
CA ALA A 345 -1.79 -30.39 11.47
C ALA A 345 -1.73 -31.48 10.40
N ASN A 346 -1.73 -31.10 9.12
CA ASN A 346 -1.59 -32.04 8.01
C ASN A 346 -0.14 -32.08 7.53
N LEU A 347 0.62 -33.07 7.99
CA LEU A 347 2.01 -33.34 7.64
C LEU A 347 2.15 -34.43 6.56
N SER A 348 1.08 -34.74 5.81
CA SER A 348 1.15 -35.81 4.81
C SER A 348 2.24 -35.52 3.78
N ARG A 349 3.09 -36.52 3.52
CA ARG A 349 4.28 -36.43 2.65
C ARG A 349 5.33 -35.40 3.07
N ALA A 350 5.24 -34.81 4.27
CA ALA A 350 6.23 -33.87 4.76
C ALA A 350 7.58 -34.57 5.02
N ASN A 351 8.67 -33.84 4.82
CA ASN A 351 10.01 -34.29 5.16
C ASN A 351 10.40 -33.76 6.55
N LEU A 352 10.50 -34.61 7.56
CA LEU A 352 10.96 -34.25 8.91
C LEU A 352 12.27 -34.98 9.26
N GLN A 353 13.10 -35.28 8.27
CA GLN A 353 14.38 -35.95 8.50
C GLN A 353 15.26 -35.15 9.44
N ASN A 354 15.83 -35.82 10.45
CA ASN A 354 16.69 -35.21 11.47
C ASN A 354 16.06 -34.03 12.25
N ALA A 355 14.74 -33.84 12.18
CA ALA A 355 14.07 -32.80 12.94
C ALA A 355 14.05 -33.11 14.44
N ASP A 356 14.15 -32.09 15.29
CA ASP A 356 14.01 -32.24 16.74
C ASP A 356 12.55 -32.10 17.15
N LEU A 357 11.92 -33.22 17.54
CA LEU A 357 10.51 -33.32 17.91
C LEU A 357 10.28 -33.50 19.41
N LYS A 358 11.25 -33.12 20.24
CA LYS A 358 11.15 -33.28 21.69
C LYS A 358 9.94 -32.52 22.24
N ARG A 359 9.01 -33.24 22.90
CA ARG A 359 7.76 -32.70 23.47
C ARG A 359 6.85 -32.00 22.45
N THR A 360 7.02 -32.27 21.16
CA THR A 360 6.11 -31.76 20.12
C THR A 360 4.73 -32.42 20.25
N ASN A 361 3.67 -31.62 20.22
CA ASN A 361 2.30 -32.15 20.21
C ASN A 361 1.87 -32.51 18.79
N LEU A 362 1.72 -33.82 18.53
CA LEU A 362 1.27 -34.38 17.24
C LEU A 362 -0.13 -35.02 17.32
N SER A 363 -0.90 -34.69 18.36
CA SER A 363 -2.25 -35.24 18.54
C SER A 363 -3.15 -34.91 17.35
N GLY A 364 -3.76 -35.93 16.73
CA GLY A 364 -4.65 -35.77 15.59
C GLY A 364 -3.99 -35.31 14.27
N ALA A 365 -2.67 -35.12 14.22
CA ALA A 365 -1.98 -34.73 13.00
C ALA A 365 -2.11 -35.80 11.88
N ASN A 366 -2.24 -35.41 10.61
CA ASN A 366 -2.09 -36.39 9.53
C ASN A 366 -0.60 -36.56 9.22
N VAL A 367 -0.04 -37.75 9.43
CA VAL A 367 1.39 -38.07 9.18
C VAL A 367 1.59 -39.10 8.08
N GLU A 368 0.57 -39.32 7.24
CA GLU A 368 0.61 -40.29 6.16
C GLU A 368 1.77 -39.99 5.19
N ASN A 369 2.66 -40.96 4.99
CA ASN A 369 3.88 -40.84 4.19
C ASN A 369 4.85 -39.72 4.63
N ALA A 370 4.73 -39.21 5.86
CA ALA A 370 5.71 -38.28 6.42
C ALA A 370 7.04 -39.01 6.67
N ARG A 371 8.17 -38.41 6.27
CA ARG A 371 9.50 -38.99 6.45
C ARG A 371 10.11 -38.49 7.76
N LEU A 372 10.24 -39.36 8.76
CA LEU A 372 10.80 -39.06 10.09
C LEU A 372 12.15 -39.77 10.34
N ILE A 373 12.90 -40.05 9.28
CA ILE A 373 14.18 -40.75 9.36
C ILE A 373 15.18 -39.88 10.14
N GLY A 374 15.75 -40.43 11.21
CA GLY A 374 16.68 -39.69 12.08
C GLY A 374 16.02 -38.64 12.98
N ALA A 375 14.69 -38.53 13.01
CA ALA A 375 14.02 -37.56 13.87
C ALA A 375 14.31 -37.81 15.37
N LEU A 376 14.58 -36.73 16.11
CA LEU A 376 14.99 -36.75 17.50
C LEU A 376 13.81 -36.49 18.45
N GLY A 377 13.96 -36.86 19.72
CA GLY A 377 13.00 -36.48 20.77
C GLY A 377 11.70 -37.29 20.82
N LEU A 378 11.51 -38.28 19.94
CA LEU A 378 10.37 -39.20 19.95
C LEU A 378 10.64 -40.43 20.83
N SER A 379 9.69 -40.76 21.71
CA SER A 379 9.70 -42.04 22.44
C SER A 379 9.36 -43.21 21.52
N GLU A 380 9.76 -44.42 21.88
CA GLU A 380 9.42 -45.63 21.11
C GLU A 380 7.91 -45.85 20.95
N ALA A 381 7.12 -45.51 21.98
CA ALA A 381 5.67 -45.56 21.92
C ALA A 381 5.11 -44.60 20.86
N MET A 382 5.62 -43.36 20.80
CA MET A 382 5.23 -42.38 19.78
C MET A 382 5.64 -42.83 18.38
N LYS A 383 6.85 -43.38 18.20
CA LYS A 383 7.29 -43.89 16.90
C LYS A 383 6.35 -44.99 16.38
N LEU A 384 5.96 -45.92 17.24
CA LEU A 384 5.01 -46.99 16.88
C LEU A 384 3.64 -46.43 16.48
N GLU A 385 3.11 -45.48 17.25
CA GLU A 385 1.83 -44.80 16.95
C GLU A 385 1.89 -44.07 15.59
N LEU A 386 2.95 -43.29 15.35
CA LEU A 386 3.13 -42.55 14.11
C LEU A 386 3.31 -43.50 12.91
N LYS A 387 4.03 -44.62 13.07
CA LYS A 387 4.18 -45.64 12.03
C LYS A 387 2.85 -46.27 11.66
N GLN A 388 1.96 -46.53 12.63
CA GLN A 388 0.59 -47.01 12.37
C GLN A 388 -0.26 -45.97 11.61
N ARG A 389 0.02 -44.68 11.79
CA ARG A 389 -0.61 -43.57 11.05
C ARG A 389 0.05 -43.29 9.69
N GLY A 390 0.99 -44.13 9.25
CA GLY A 390 1.62 -44.06 7.93
C GLY A 390 2.94 -43.31 7.86
N ALA A 391 3.55 -42.95 8.99
CA ALA A 391 4.88 -42.34 9.00
C ALA A 391 6.00 -43.33 8.63
N ILE A 392 7.05 -42.82 7.99
CA ILE A 392 8.21 -43.58 7.49
C ILE A 392 9.42 -43.24 8.37
N PHE A 393 10.02 -44.24 9.01
CA PHE A 393 11.19 -44.07 9.89
C PHE A 393 12.49 -44.69 9.33
N ASP A 394 12.37 -45.48 8.26
CA ASP A 394 13.45 -46.28 7.70
C ASP A 394 13.53 -45.98 6.19
N ASP A 395 14.74 -45.94 5.63
CA ASP A 395 14.93 -45.98 4.18
C ASP A 395 14.62 -47.42 3.75
N GLY A 396 13.43 -47.65 3.19
CA GLY A 396 12.94 -48.99 2.82
C GLY A 396 13.87 -49.75 1.88
#